data_AF-A0A2W6CCL8-F1
#
_entry.id   AF-A0A2W6CCL8-F1
#
_cell.length_a   1.000
_cell.length_b   1.000
_cell.length_c   1.000
_cell.angle_alpha   90.00
_cell.angle_beta   90.00
_cell.angle_gamma   90.00
#
_symmetry.space_group_name_H-M   'P 1'
#
loop_
_entity.id
_entity.type
_entity.pdbx_description
1 polymer ?
#
loop_
_entity_poly.entity_id
_entity_poly.type
_entity_poly.pdbx_seq_one_letter_code
_entity_poly.pdbx_strand_id
1 'polypeptide(L)'
;MAIGAVCLAGLFLIWLTVLYGASWHVFLGNSDDANAVLEGHSLANGNLVLHGWSLSADSYWTTDLLFYALFSAVEGVRPALMHQVPMILAIGVVLLSAITSSLGFSRVGKWTGASATFLILGVPAWYLVSVFYQGPQHVGTTLFCLAAFLALSRMRLGRAWALGTLLMTAALVGDPFALPIGVIPLGLVGLATAVARRRWQLAVAPVGAALAAVGLSEIAFSLLRHFDGYTTYPVIPLSHPSQWPTNLGNALIQLWDLLGGQVTFSTRWEILVMAAHLLGMAAIVAGVAVASGRLVRDVMLRTQPSRYRRSVGSVLERFLVVAVWGNVATVLVLGGVARYLIPGLAFGAILGGRFVGATAAHLRARTAAHLRARTAAHLRARPSGAHRAAGGTYPVLVVPGLVVLAAIGYSASLASISHLPTRQDPARSLVTWLSASSLDHGIGTYWDGSLMTVNSDDQVGVRSVLSVHGRLLRYQTNSSASWYPPASSPLAARFLAYTPSQPWGGVNATSAIATFGPPSSSRQIGQYEVLIWDHGLATSG
;
A
#
# COMPACT_ATOMS: atom_id res chain seq x y z
N MET A 1 -12.62 -9.66 -31.74
CA MET A 1 -12.61 -9.61 -30.25
C MET A 1 -11.46 -10.41 -29.65
N ALA A 2 -11.16 -11.62 -30.15
CA ALA A 2 -10.04 -12.44 -29.65
C ALA A 2 -8.66 -11.76 -29.71
N ILE A 3 -8.29 -11.16 -30.86
CA ILE A 3 -6.99 -10.47 -31.02
C ILE A 3 -6.81 -9.33 -29.99
N GLY A 4 -7.86 -8.53 -29.76
CA GLY A 4 -7.80 -7.44 -28.78
C GLY A 4 -7.66 -7.92 -27.33
N ALA A 5 -8.30 -9.05 -26.98
CA ALA A 5 -8.15 -9.66 -25.67
C ALA A 5 -6.73 -10.22 -25.46
N VAL A 6 -6.16 -10.86 -26.49
CA VAL A 6 -4.78 -11.35 -26.49
C VAL A 6 -3.77 -10.21 -26.32
N CYS A 7 -3.94 -9.10 -27.05
CA CYS A 7 -3.06 -7.94 -26.91
C CYS A 7 -3.14 -7.32 -25.50
N LEU A 8 -4.33 -7.21 -24.92
CA LEU A 8 -4.49 -6.69 -23.55
C LEU A 8 -3.87 -7.63 -22.51
N ALA A 9 -4.03 -8.94 -22.68
CA ALA A 9 -3.37 -9.92 -21.82
C ALA A 9 -1.84 -9.82 -21.93
N GLY A 10 -1.30 -9.70 -23.15
CA GLY A 10 0.13 -9.50 -23.36
C GLY A 10 0.66 -8.22 -22.71
N LEU A 11 -0.02 -7.09 -22.88
CA LEU A 11 0.34 -5.83 -22.23
C LEU A 11 0.28 -5.92 -20.70
N PHE A 12 -0.72 -6.62 -20.16
CA PHE A 12 -0.84 -6.87 -18.74
C PHE A 12 0.33 -7.71 -18.21
N LEU A 13 0.71 -8.79 -18.91
CA LEU A 13 1.85 -9.63 -18.54
C LEU A 13 3.19 -8.85 -18.60
N ILE A 14 3.37 -8.01 -19.62
CA ILE A 14 4.54 -7.13 -19.71
C ILE A 14 4.56 -6.18 -18.51
N TRP A 15 3.43 -5.55 -18.20
CA TRP A 15 3.31 -4.67 -17.04
C TRP A 15 3.67 -5.39 -15.73
N LEU A 16 3.11 -6.58 -15.49
CA LEU A 16 3.47 -7.42 -14.33
C LEU A 16 4.97 -7.71 -14.25
N THR A 17 5.57 -8.10 -15.38
CA THR A 17 6.99 -8.45 -15.45
C THR A 17 7.87 -7.24 -15.12
N VAL A 18 7.50 -6.07 -15.64
CA VAL A 18 8.21 -4.81 -15.36
C VAL A 18 8.09 -4.43 -13.88
N LEU A 19 6.89 -4.52 -13.28
CA LEU A 19 6.70 -4.20 -11.87
C LEU A 19 7.44 -5.17 -10.94
N TYR A 20 7.41 -6.47 -11.26
CA TYR A 20 8.16 -7.48 -10.51
C TYR A 20 9.66 -7.20 -10.59
N GLY A 21 10.19 -6.97 -11.79
CA GLY A 21 11.58 -6.59 -11.99
C GLY A 21 11.93 -5.32 -11.22
N ALA A 22 11.09 -4.27 -11.28
CA ALA A 22 11.32 -3.03 -10.55
C ALA A 22 11.42 -3.24 -9.03
N SER A 23 10.55 -4.09 -8.44
CA SER A 23 10.58 -4.41 -7.01
C SER A 23 11.96 -4.91 -6.57
N TRP A 24 12.56 -5.85 -7.31
CA TRP A 24 13.90 -6.40 -7.04
C TRP A 24 15.05 -5.40 -7.22
N HIS A 25 14.90 -4.41 -8.10
CA HIS A 25 15.95 -3.40 -8.33
C HIS A 25 15.92 -2.30 -7.26
N VAL A 26 14.73 -1.97 -6.77
CA VAL A 26 14.52 -0.86 -5.83
C VAL A 26 14.71 -1.30 -4.40
N PHE A 27 14.21 -2.49 -4.08
CA PHE A 27 14.07 -2.98 -2.74
C PHE A 27 14.67 -4.39 -2.62
N LEU A 28 15.47 -4.63 -1.58
CA LEU A 28 16.16 -5.91 -1.39
C LEU A 28 15.38 -6.88 -0.49
N GLY A 29 14.31 -6.43 0.16
CA GLY A 29 13.81 -7.08 1.36
C GLY A 29 14.52 -6.54 2.61
N ASN A 30 13.78 -6.43 3.70
CA ASN A 30 14.35 -6.29 5.04
C ASN A 30 13.59 -7.20 6.00
N SER A 31 13.89 -7.09 7.29
CA SER A 31 13.28 -7.99 8.26
C SER A 31 11.79 -7.75 8.51
N ASP A 32 11.22 -6.58 8.20
CA ASP A 32 9.77 -6.39 8.23
C ASP A 32 9.09 -7.32 7.20
N ASP A 33 9.61 -7.37 5.97
CA ASP A 33 9.09 -8.23 4.91
C ASP A 33 9.36 -9.71 5.17
N ALA A 34 10.56 -10.02 5.64
CA ALA A 34 10.94 -11.39 5.95
C ALA A 34 10.09 -11.96 7.09
N ASN A 35 9.80 -11.16 8.12
CA ASN A 35 8.90 -11.56 9.21
C ASN A 35 7.49 -11.85 8.68
N ALA A 36 6.93 -11.03 7.79
CA ALA A 36 5.63 -11.30 7.19
C ALA A 36 5.60 -12.62 6.38
N VAL A 37 6.71 -12.97 5.71
CA VAL A 37 6.86 -14.29 5.07
C VAL A 37 6.80 -15.42 6.10
N LEU A 38 7.54 -15.31 7.20
CA LEU A 38 7.59 -16.34 8.25
C LEU A 38 6.27 -16.45 9.02
N GLU A 39 5.60 -15.33 9.28
CA GLU A 39 4.26 -15.27 9.88
C GLU A 39 3.23 -15.93 8.96
N GLY A 40 3.23 -15.58 7.67
CA GLY A 40 2.40 -16.23 6.67
C GLY A 40 2.68 -17.73 6.56
N HIS A 41 3.95 -18.14 6.61
CA HIS A 41 4.32 -19.55 6.63
C HIS A 41 3.79 -20.26 7.89
N SER A 42 3.80 -19.60 9.04
CA SER A 42 3.21 -20.14 10.28
C SER A 42 1.70 -20.35 10.14
N LEU A 43 0.97 -19.39 9.55
CA LEU A 43 -0.44 -19.55 9.22
C LEU A 43 -0.67 -20.75 8.28
N ALA A 44 0.13 -20.87 7.22
CA ALA A 44 0.04 -21.94 6.22
C ALA A 44 0.23 -23.33 6.83
N ASN A 45 1.03 -23.45 7.89
CA ASN A 45 1.31 -24.70 8.61
C ASN A 45 0.38 -24.95 9.81
N GLY A 46 -0.78 -24.29 9.85
CA GLY A 46 -1.85 -24.59 10.81
C GLY A 46 -1.88 -23.71 12.06
N ASN A 47 -0.94 -22.77 12.22
CA ASN A 47 -0.98 -21.81 13.33
C ASN A 47 -1.89 -20.61 12.99
N LEU A 48 -3.17 -20.85 12.76
CA LEU A 48 -4.12 -19.87 12.22
C LEU A 48 -4.30 -18.61 13.07
N VAL A 49 -4.14 -18.74 14.39
CA VAL A 49 -4.23 -17.61 15.35
C VAL A 49 -2.86 -17.03 15.70
N LEU A 50 -1.78 -17.52 15.07
CA LEU A 50 -0.39 -17.15 15.35
C LEU A 50 -0.07 -17.28 16.85
N HIS A 51 -0.47 -18.39 17.46
CA HIS A 51 -0.13 -18.73 18.83
C HIS A 51 1.38 -18.64 19.06
N GLY A 52 1.76 -18.00 20.17
CA GLY A 52 3.15 -17.78 20.57
C GLY A 52 3.89 -16.70 19.77
N TRP A 53 3.23 -16.02 18.82
CA TRP A 53 3.79 -14.85 18.14
C TRP A 53 3.48 -13.56 18.89
N SER A 54 4.42 -12.63 18.83
CA SER A 54 4.24 -11.25 19.23
C SER A 54 4.48 -10.35 18.02
N LEU A 55 3.43 -9.68 17.57
CA LEU A 55 3.37 -8.87 16.35
C LEU A 55 3.41 -7.38 16.66
N SER A 56 3.64 -6.57 15.63
CA SER A 56 3.38 -5.13 15.65
C SER A 56 1.89 -4.82 15.88
N ALA A 57 1.60 -3.59 16.32
CA ALA A 57 0.23 -3.13 16.58
C ALA A 57 -0.65 -3.19 15.32
N ASP A 58 -0.04 -2.94 14.17
CA ASP A 58 -0.49 -3.30 12.83
C ASP A 58 -0.08 -4.75 12.54
N SER A 59 -0.98 -5.70 12.84
CA SER A 59 -0.70 -7.15 12.73
C SER A 59 -0.75 -7.70 11.31
N TYR A 60 -1.49 -7.02 10.43
CA TYR A 60 -1.80 -7.44 9.05
C TYR A 60 -2.42 -8.84 8.92
N TRP A 61 -2.90 -9.42 10.02
CA TRP A 61 -3.31 -10.83 10.13
C TRP A 61 -4.30 -11.25 9.05
N THR A 62 -5.34 -10.45 8.84
CA THR A 62 -6.41 -10.73 7.87
C THR A 62 -6.27 -9.97 6.55
N THR A 63 -5.27 -9.11 6.40
CA THR A 63 -5.07 -8.31 5.19
C THR A 63 -3.93 -8.82 4.34
N ASP A 64 -2.70 -8.81 4.86
CA ASP A 64 -1.49 -9.11 4.09
C ASP A 64 -1.01 -10.53 4.41
N LEU A 65 -1.02 -10.94 5.69
CA LEU A 65 -0.52 -12.25 6.11
C LEU A 65 -1.30 -13.43 5.52
N LEU A 66 -2.60 -13.26 5.23
CA LEU A 66 -3.36 -14.29 4.50
C LEU A 66 -2.79 -14.54 3.10
N PHE A 67 -2.29 -13.50 2.41
CA PHE A 67 -1.69 -13.66 1.09
C PHE A 67 -0.30 -14.30 1.20
N TYR A 68 0.49 -13.91 2.20
CA TYR A 68 1.75 -14.60 2.49
C TYR A 68 1.53 -16.08 2.81
N ALA A 69 0.49 -16.42 3.58
CA ALA A 69 0.13 -17.80 3.87
C ALA A 69 -0.25 -18.58 2.61
N LEU A 70 -1.09 -18.01 1.75
CA LEU A 70 -1.50 -18.66 0.50
C LEU A 70 -0.32 -18.93 -0.44
N PHE A 71 0.60 -17.97 -0.59
CA PHE A 71 1.76 -18.14 -1.46
C PHE A 71 2.79 -19.08 -0.83
N SER A 72 3.05 -18.94 0.47
CA SER A 72 4.01 -19.80 1.18
C SER A 72 3.54 -21.25 1.28
N ALA A 73 2.23 -21.51 1.33
CA ALA A 73 1.68 -22.87 1.26
C ALA A 73 2.02 -23.58 -0.06
N VAL A 74 2.27 -22.83 -1.15
CA VAL A 74 2.59 -23.39 -2.47
C VAL A 74 4.09 -23.44 -2.70
N GLU A 75 4.82 -22.37 -2.35
CA GLU A 75 6.23 -22.20 -2.72
C GLU A 75 7.22 -22.51 -1.59
N GLY A 76 6.74 -22.64 -0.35
CA GLY A 76 7.56 -22.66 0.86
C GLY A 76 7.96 -21.25 1.32
N VAL A 77 8.97 -21.16 2.19
CA VAL A 77 9.61 -19.88 2.51
C VAL A 77 10.59 -19.55 1.38
N ARG A 78 10.42 -18.40 0.72
CA ARG A 78 11.30 -17.93 -0.35
C ARG A 78 11.48 -16.42 -0.34
N PRO A 79 12.63 -15.89 -0.78
CA PRO A 79 12.84 -14.44 -0.94
C PRO A 79 11.88 -13.79 -1.91
N ALA A 80 11.43 -14.54 -2.91
CA ALA A 80 10.47 -14.05 -3.90
C ALA A 80 9.14 -13.59 -3.25
N LEU A 81 8.75 -14.17 -2.11
CA LEU A 81 7.52 -13.80 -1.42
C LEU A 81 7.55 -12.35 -0.89
N MET A 82 8.73 -11.82 -0.56
CA MET A 82 8.90 -10.41 -0.16
C MET A 82 8.56 -9.44 -1.30
N HIS A 83 8.53 -9.91 -2.56
CA HIS A 83 8.23 -9.09 -3.73
C HIS A 83 6.87 -9.44 -4.36
N GLN A 84 6.54 -10.73 -4.45
CA GLN A 84 5.31 -11.20 -5.10
C GLN A 84 4.05 -10.77 -4.35
N VAL A 85 4.02 -10.89 -3.02
CA VAL A 85 2.83 -10.62 -2.21
C VAL A 85 2.50 -9.13 -2.15
N PRO A 86 3.46 -8.21 -1.86
CA PRO A 86 3.18 -6.79 -1.92
C PRO A 86 2.77 -6.33 -3.33
N MET A 87 3.41 -6.89 -4.37
CA MET A 87 3.07 -6.58 -5.76
C MET A 87 1.63 -6.98 -6.10
N ILE A 88 1.16 -8.18 -5.73
CA ILE A 88 -0.21 -8.61 -6.04
C ILE A 88 -1.26 -7.75 -5.33
N LEU A 89 -1.00 -7.36 -4.07
CA LEU A 89 -1.86 -6.44 -3.32
C LEU A 89 -1.89 -5.06 -3.99
N ALA A 90 -0.73 -4.53 -4.38
CA ALA A 90 -0.61 -3.26 -5.06
C ALA A 90 -1.32 -3.25 -6.42
N ILE A 91 -1.20 -4.31 -7.21
CA ILE A 91 -1.95 -4.49 -8.46
C ILE A 91 -3.46 -4.46 -8.19
N GLY A 92 -3.90 -5.14 -7.13
CA GLY A 92 -5.29 -5.09 -6.67
C GLY A 92 -5.75 -3.66 -6.42
N VAL A 93 -4.96 -2.86 -5.68
CA VAL A 93 -5.25 -1.45 -5.42
C VAL A 93 -5.30 -0.64 -6.72
N VAL A 94 -4.32 -0.79 -7.62
CA VAL A 94 -4.25 -0.07 -8.90
C VAL A 94 -5.47 -0.34 -9.76
N LEU A 95 -5.80 -1.62 -9.98
CA LEU A 95 -6.91 -2.02 -10.84
C LEU A 95 -8.25 -1.59 -10.25
N LEU A 96 -8.45 -1.82 -8.95
CA LEU A 96 -9.69 -1.42 -8.29
C LEU A 96 -9.86 0.09 -8.26
N SER A 97 -8.76 0.85 -8.11
CA SER A 97 -8.75 2.31 -8.17
C SER A 97 -9.12 2.82 -9.57
N ALA A 98 -8.55 2.26 -10.63
CA ALA A 98 -8.87 2.61 -12.01
C ALA A 98 -10.33 2.27 -12.37
N ILE A 99 -10.85 1.12 -11.91
CA ILE A 99 -12.26 0.76 -12.07
C ILE A 99 -13.14 1.79 -11.36
N THR A 100 -12.80 2.11 -10.11
CA THR A 100 -13.55 3.02 -9.23
C THR A 100 -13.60 4.45 -9.77
N SER A 101 -12.50 4.97 -10.29
CA SER A 101 -12.46 6.31 -10.88
C SER A 101 -13.33 6.43 -12.14
N SER A 102 -13.57 5.30 -12.80
CA SER A 102 -14.35 5.22 -14.04
C SER A 102 -15.88 5.16 -13.82
N LEU A 103 -16.34 4.86 -12.61
CA LEU A 103 -17.76 4.62 -12.32
C LEU A 103 -18.61 5.89 -12.46
N GLY A 104 -19.72 5.76 -13.21
CA GLY A 104 -20.71 6.82 -13.40
C GLY A 104 -20.39 7.80 -14.55
N PHE A 105 -19.33 7.57 -15.32
CA PHE A 105 -18.94 8.43 -16.44
C PHE A 105 -19.36 7.87 -17.81
N SER A 106 -19.48 8.77 -18.80
CA SER A 106 -19.60 8.41 -20.21
C SER A 106 -18.30 7.79 -20.73
N ARG A 107 -18.31 7.13 -21.90
CA ARG A 107 -17.15 6.40 -22.45
C ARG A 107 -15.84 7.20 -22.37
N VAL A 108 -15.83 8.47 -22.77
CA VAL A 108 -14.60 9.28 -22.72
C VAL A 108 -14.14 9.55 -21.31
N GLY A 109 -15.04 10.06 -20.43
CA GLY A 109 -14.67 10.31 -19.04
C GLY A 109 -14.24 9.06 -18.29
N LYS A 110 -14.86 7.91 -18.62
CA LYS A 110 -14.51 6.59 -18.08
C LYS A 110 -13.06 6.24 -18.40
N TRP A 111 -12.69 6.26 -19.67
CA TRP A 111 -11.34 5.88 -20.10
C TRP A 111 -10.29 6.89 -19.66
N THR A 112 -10.54 8.20 -19.80
CA THR A 112 -9.56 9.20 -19.37
C THR A 112 -9.34 9.21 -17.86
N GLY A 113 -10.40 9.00 -17.07
CA GLY A 113 -10.27 8.93 -15.61
C GLY A 113 -9.58 7.66 -15.15
N ALA A 114 -9.94 6.50 -15.73
CA ALA A 114 -9.27 5.23 -15.45
C ALA A 114 -7.78 5.28 -15.83
N SER A 115 -7.46 5.81 -17.01
CA SER A 115 -6.08 5.97 -17.46
C SER A 115 -5.28 6.93 -16.57
N ALA A 116 -5.86 8.07 -16.17
CA ALA A 116 -5.18 8.99 -15.26
C ALA A 116 -4.88 8.32 -13.90
N THR A 117 -5.84 7.62 -13.30
CA THR A 117 -5.62 6.87 -12.05
C THR A 117 -4.59 5.76 -12.23
N PHE A 118 -4.66 5.01 -13.34
CA PHE A 118 -3.70 3.95 -13.64
C PHE A 118 -2.28 4.48 -13.82
N LEU A 119 -2.10 5.63 -14.48
CA LEU A 119 -0.76 6.21 -14.64
C LEU A 119 -0.16 6.63 -13.31
N ILE A 120 -0.95 7.28 -12.44
CA ILE A 120 -0.48 7.77 -11.13
C ILE A 120 -0.02 6.61 -10.22
N LEU A 121 -0.73 5.48 -10.21
CA LEU A 121 -0.45 4.37 -9.27
C LEU A 121 0.23 3.17 -9.92
N GLY A 122 -0.16 2.85 -11.15
CA GLY A 122 0.25 1.65 -11.87
C GLY A 122 1.54 1.81 -12.68
N VAL A 123 2.03 3.04 -12.86
CA VAL A 123 3.33 3.29 -13.47
C VAL A 123 4.17 4.07 -12.46
N PRO A 124 4.61 3.42 -11.37
CA PRO A 124 5.15 4.11 -10.21
C PRO A 124 6.53 4.72 -10.47
N ALA A 125 6.81 5.83 -9.80
CA ALA A 125 8.17 6.35 -9.66
C ALA A 125 8.97 5.53 -8.64
N TRP A 126 10.30 5.72 -8.63
CA TRP A 126 11.23 4.99 -7.76
C TRP A 126 10.78 4.90 -6.30
N TYR A 127 10.44 6.03 -5.67
CA TYR A 127 10.11 6.04 -4.25
C TYR A 127 8.78 5.34 -3.97
N LEU A 128 7.79 5.47 -4.87
CA LEU A 128 6.56 4.70 -4.77
C LEU A 128 6.82 3.20 -4.88
N VAL A 129 7.73 2.75 -5.76
CA VAL A 129 8.12 1.33 -5.80
C VAL A 129 8.68 0.87 -4.44
N SER A 130 9.54 1.69 -3.81
CA SER A 130 10.19 1.33 -2.54
C SER A 130 9.23 1.17 -1.36
N VAL A 131 8.06 1.81 -1.40
CA VAL A 131 7.07 1.75 -0.31
C VAL A 131 5.87 0.88 -0.69
N PHE A 132 5.40 0.95 -1.95
CA PHE A 132 4.18 0.30 -2.40
C PHE A 132 4.38 -1.19 -2.71
N TYR A 133 5.61 -1.60 -3.04
CA TYR A 133 5.98 -3.01 -3.28
C TYR A 133 6.87 -3.59 -2.17
N GLN A 134 6.99 -2.86 -1.06
CA GLN A 134 7.46 -3.39 0.22
C GLN A 134 6.20 -3.81 1.00
N GLY A 135 6.24 -4.91 1.76
CA GLY A 135 5.09 -5.33 2.55
C GLY A 135 5.49 -6.01 3.85
N PRO A 136 4.79 -5.72 4.95
CA PRO A 136 3.49 -5.03 5.00
C PRO A 136 3.61 -3.49 5.08
N GLN A 137 2.79 -2.75 4.30
CA GLN A 137 2.80 -1.28 4.23
C GLN A 137 1.38 -0.67 4.06
N HIS A 138 0.38 -1.24 4.72
CA HIS A 138 -1.04 -0.85 4.65
C HIS A 138 -1.69 -0.94 3.24
N VAL A 139 -1.02 -1.57 2.27
CA VAL A 139 -1.53 -1.75 0.90
C VAL A 139 -2.73 -2.71 0.91
N GLY A 140 -2.65 -3.83 1.65
CA GLY A 140 -3.77 -4.74 1.86
C GLY A 140 -4.97 -4.05 2.52
N THR A 141 -4.73 -3.27 3.57
CA THR A 141 -5.75 -2.45 4.25
C THR A 141 -6.44 -1.48 3.30
N THR A 142 -5.68 -0.82 2.42
CA THR A 142 -6.20 0.08 1.38
C THR A 142 -7.11 -0.66 0.41
N LEU A 143 -6.69 -1.84 -0.05
CA LEU A 143 -7.47 -2.69 -0.95
C LEU A 143 -8.80 -3.10 -0.32
N PHE A 144 -8.78 -3.57 0.92
CA PHE A 144 -9.98 -4.03 1.63
C PHE A 144 -10.95 -2.88 1.90
N CYS A 145 -10.45 -1.71 2.35
CA CYS A 145 -11.26 -0.51 2.54
C CYS A 145 -11.92 -0.06 1.22
N LEU A 146 -11.17 -0.06 0.11
CA LEU A 146 -11.69 0.33 -1.21
C LEU A 146 -12.76 -0.65 -1.70
N ALA A 147 -12.54 -1.96 -1.55
CA ALA A 147 -13.50 -2.99 -1.89
C ALA A 147 -14.78 -2.90 -1.02
N ALA A 148 -14.62 -2.63 0.27
CA ALA A 148 -15.73 -2.39 1.18
C ALA A 148 -16.56 -1.15 0.78
N PHE A 149 -15.90 -0.03 0.44
CA PHE A 149 -16.59 1.17 -0.05
C PHE A 149 -17.38 0.91 -1.34
N LEU A 150 -16.82 0.14 -2.28
CA LEU A 150 -17.54 -0.27 -3.49
C LEU A 150 -18.78 -1.10 -3.17
N ALA A 151 -18.66 -2.08 -2.28
CA ALA A 151 -19.76 -2.95 -1.87
C ALA A 151 -20.87 -2.16 -1.13
N LEU A 152 -20.48 -1.19 -0.31
CA LEU A 152 -21.37 -0.37 0.53
C LEU A 152 -21.89 0.90 -0.17
N SER A 153 -21.36 1.25 -1.34
CA SER A 153 -21.73 2.45 -2.13
C SER A 153 -23.22 2.55 -2.47
N ARG A 154 -23.96 1.44 -2.42
CA ARG A 154 -25.40 1.39 -2.66
C ARG A 154 -26.23 1.85 -1.46
N MET A 155 -25.63 1.99 -0.28
CA MET A 155 -26.27 2.44 0.97
C MET A 155 -27.56 1.67 1.31
N ARG A 156 -27.57 0.35 1.07
CA ARG A 156 -28.72 -0.53 1.36
C ARG A 156 -28.25 -1.84 1.96
N LEU A 157 -29.08 -2.44 2.81
CA LEU A 157 -28.84 -3.78 3.34
C LEU A 157 -28.97 -4.85 2.24
N GLY A 158 -28.24 -5.95 2.39
CA GLY A 158 -28.22 -7.08 1.46
C GLY A 158 -26.84 -7.74 1.36
N ARG A 159 -26.64 -8.61 0.36
CA ARG A 159 -25.38 -9.37 0.20
C ARG A 159 -24.14 -8.48 0.04
N ALA A 160 -24.25 -7.40 -0.73
CA ALA A 160 -23.16 -6.44 -0.89
C ALA A 160 -22.84 -5.69 0.41
N TRP A 161 -23.85 -5.46 1.26
CA TRP A 161 -23.63 -4.88 2.59
C TRP A 161 -22.89 -5.87 3.49
N ALA A 162 -23.31 -7.14 3.53
CA ALA A 162 -22.63 -8.17 4.31
C ALA A 162 -21.17 -8.34 3.88
N LEU A 163 -20.92 -8.42 2.57
CA LEU A 163 -19.56 -8.49 2.02
C LEU A 163 -18.73 -7.25 2.40
N GLY A 164 -19.30 -6.04 2.26
CA GLY A 164 -18.58 -4.81 2.60
C GLY A 164 -18.29 -4.68 4.09
N THR A 165 -19.23 -5.09 4.95
CA THR A 165 -19.01 -5.16 6.40
C THR A 165 -17.93 -6.18 6.75
N LEU A 166 -17.94 -7.36 6.12
CA LEU A 166 -16.94 -8.40 6.36
C LEU A 166 -15.53 -7.97 5.90
N LEU A 167 -15.42 -7.34 4.73
CA LEU A 167 -14.16 -6.76 4.25
C LEU A 167 -13.66 -5.64 5.16
N MET A 168 -14.55 -4.78 5.66
CA MET A 168 -14.19 -3.72 6.60
C MET A 168 -13.77 -4.29 7.96
N THR A 169 -14.43 -5.36 8.43
CA THR A 169 -14.05 -6.08 9.65
C THR A 169 -12.66 -6.69 9.48
N ALA A 170 -12.42 -7.38 8.37
CA ALA A 170 -11.11 -7.97 8.07
C ALA A 170 -10.02 -6.90 7.92
N ALA A 171 -10.33 -5.71 7.37
CA ALA A 171 -9.38 -4.60 7.37
C ALA A 171 -9.04 -4.15 8.80
N LEU A 172 -10.04 -3.98 9.66
CA LEU A 172 -9.88 -3.50 11.03
C LEU A 172 -9.19 -4.49 11.97
N VAL A 173 -9.47 -5.79 11.80
CA VAL A 173 -8.82 -6.86 12.57
C VAL A 173 -7.34 -6.98 12.21
N GLY A 174 -7.01 -6.88 10.92
CA GLY A 174 -5.63 -6.93 10.47
C GLY A 174 -4.86 -5.66 10.83
N ASP A 175 -5.48 -4.49 10.63
CA ASP A 175 -4.80 -3.21 10.69
C ASP A 175 -5.70 -2.12 11.32
N PRO A 176 -5.35 -1.59 12.50
CA PRO A 176 -6.11 -0.53 13.15
C PRO A 176 -6.16 0.76 12.30
N PHE A 177 -5.28 0.92 11.31
CA PHE A 177 -5.32 2.04 10.37
C PHE A 177 -6.59 2.06 9.52
N ALA A 178 -7.30 0.93 9.38
CA ALA A 178 -8.63 0.86 8.75
C ALA A 178 -9.69 1.71 9.46
N LEU A 179 -9.50 2.03 10.75
CA LEU A 179 -10.43 2.85 11.52
C LEU A 179 -10.54 4.28 10.95
N PRO A 180 -9.46 5.08 10.88
CA PRO A 180 -9.52 6.44 10.34
C PRO A 180 -9.75 6.51 8.83
N ILE A 181 -9.31 5.51 8.05
CA ILE A 181 -9.39 5.56 6.58
C ILE A 181 -10.60 4.81 6.00
N GLY A 182 -11.28 3.97 6.79
CA GLY A 182 -12.36 3.09 6.35
C GLY A 182 -13.64 3.26 7.17
N VAL A 183 -13.60 2.85 8.44
CA VAL A 183 -14.77 2.78 9.34
C VAL A 183 -15.36 4.17 9.62
N ILE A 184 -14.53 5.14 10.02
CA ILE A 184 -14.97 6.50 10.32
C ILE A 184 -15.56 7.18 9.07
N PRO A 185 -14.90 7.17 7.90
CA PRO A 185 -15.47 7.70 6.66
C PRO A 185 -16.83 7.10 6.30
N LEU A 186 -17.00 5.79 6.49
CA LEU A 186 -18.25 5.10 6.22
C LEU A 186 -19.40 5.65 7.10
N GLY A 187 -19.19 5.73 8.41
CA GLY A 187 -20.16 6.25 9.37
C GLY A 187 -20.48 7.73 9.12
N LEU A 188 -19.46 8.58 8.99
CA LEU A 188 -19.61 10.02 8.79
C LEU A 188 -20.36 10.35 7.49
N VAL A 189 -20.06 9.68 6.38
CA VAL A 189 -20.77 9.89 5.11
C VAL A 189 -22.21 9.41 5.20
N GLY A 190 -22.48 8.32 5.92
CA GLY A 190 -23.83 7.85 6.20
C GLY A 190 -24.67 8.91 6.91
N LEU A 191 -24.16 9.44 8.03
CA LEU A 191 -24.80 10.49 8.81
C LEU A 191 -24.95 11.78 8.01
N ALA A 192 -23.88 12.26 7.37
CA ALA A 192 -23.91 13.47 6.56
C ALA A 192 -24.93 13.36 5.42
N THR A 193 -25.05 12.19 4.79
CA THR A 193 -26.04 11.95 3.74
C THR A 193 -27.47 11.91 4.27
N ALA A 194 -27.69 11.30 5.44
CA ALA A 194 -29.00 11.30 6.10
C ALA A 194 -29.45 12.71 6.48
N VAL A 195 -28.55 13.52 7.07
CA VAL A 195 -28.80 14.92 7.44
C VAL A 195 -29.09 15.76 6.19
N ALA A 196 -28.22 15.70 5.19
CA ALA A 196 -28.38 16.49 3.96
C ALA A 196 -29.69 16.17 3.21
N ARG A 197 -30.18 14.93 3.31
CA ARG A 197 -31.39 14.47 2.63
C ARG A 197 -32.63 14.41 3.52
N ARG A 198 -32.52 14.74 4.82
CA ARG A 198 -33.57 14.58 5.84
C ARG A 198 -34.21 13.19 5.82
N ARG A 199 -33.40 12.15 5.61
CA ARG A 199 -33.85 10.76 5.50
C ARG A 199 -32.90 9.85 6.26
N TRP A 200 -33.21 9.62 7.54
CA TRP A 200 -32.39 8.81 8.45
C TRP A 200 -32.26 7.35 8.01
N GLN A 201 -33.19 6.82 7.21
CA GLN A 201 -33.06 5.47 6.64
C GLN A 201 -31.77 5.30 5.81
N LEU A 202 -31.23 6.38 5.23
CA LEU A 202 -29.99 6.34 4.45
C LEU A 202 -28.74 6.14 5.32
N ALA A 203 -28.81 6.43 6.62
CA ALA A 203 -27.69 6.18 7.54
C ALA A 203 -27.62 4.71 7.95
N VAL A 204 -28.74 3.97 7.94
CA VAL A 204 -28.83 2.61 8.49
C VAL A 204 -27.77 1.67 7.92
N ALA A 205 -27.64 1.60 6.60
CA ALA A 205 -26.67 0.70 5.97
C ALA A 205 -25.20 1.09 6.26
N PRO A 206 -24.73 2.31 5.97
CA PRO A 206 -23.33 2.67 6.24
C PRO A 206 -22.98 2.73 7.73
N VAL A 207 -23.83 3.32 8.58
CA VAL A 207 -23.58 3.36 10.03
C VAL A 207 -23.67 1.97 10.63
N GLY A 208 -24.65 1.16 10.22
CA GLY A 208 -24.77 -0.23 10.65
C GLY A 208 -23.57 -1.07 10.24
N ALA A 209 -23.01 -0.86 9.03
CA ALA A 209 -21.78 -1.54 8.61
C ALA A 209 -20.56 -1.09 9.43
N ALA A 210 -20.43 0.21 9.74
CA ALA A 210 -19.34 0.72 10.57
C ALA A 210 -19.41 0.15 12.01
N LEU A 211 -20.60 0.19 12.64
CA LEU A 211 -20.80 -0.36 13.99
C LEU A 211 -20.64 -1.88 14.01
N ALA A 212 -21.16 -2.59 13.00
CA ALA A 212 -21.00 -4.03 12.90
C ALA A 212 -19.53 -4.42 12.69
N ALA A 213 -18.76 -3.68 11.89
CA ALA A 213 -17.34 -3.96 11.69
C ALA A 213 -16.55 -3.83 12.99
N VAL A 214 -16.82 -2.79 13.80
CA VAL A 214 -16.22 -2.62 15.13
C VAL A 214 -16.66 -3.73 16.08
N GLY A 215 -17.97 -4.03 16.15
CA GLY A 215 -18.45 -5.10 17.03
C GLY A 215 -17.89 -6.48 16.67
N LEU A 216 -17.79 -6.78 15.37
CA LEU A 216 -17.21 -8.04 14.88
C LEU A 216 -15.69 -8.10 15.08
N SER A 217 -14.98 -6.97 14.99
CA SER A 217 -13.53 -6.96 15.30
C SER A 217 -13.29 -7.23 16.77
N GLU A 218 -14.08 -6.67 17.69
CA GLU A 218 -13.98 -6.97 19.12
C GLU A 218 -14.27 -8.45 19.42
N ILE A 219 -15.22 -9.06 18.70
CA ILE A 219 -15.47 -10.51 18.79
C ILE A 219 -14.25 -11.27 18.29
N ALA A 220 -13.67 -10.89 17.14
CA ALA A 220 -12.48 -11.54 16.60
C ALA A 220 -11.28 -11.45 17.57
N PHE A 221 -11.01 -10.28 18.15
CA PHE A 221 -9.96 -10.11 19.17
C PHE A 221 -10.26 -10.89 20.46
N SER A 222 -11.53 -11.02 20.84
CA SER A 222 -11.91 -11.84 21.98
C SER A 222 -11.70 -13.33 21.71
N LEU A 223 -11.98 -13.80 20.50
CA LEU A 223 -11.67 -15.16 20.06
C LEU A 223 -10.16 -15.40 19.99
N LEU A 224 -9.39 -14.46 19.45
CA LEU A 224 -7.93 -14.54 19.44
C LEU A 224 -7.38 -14.71 20.86
N ARG A 225 -7.82 -13.89 21.82
CA ARG A 225 -7.43 -14.03 23.23
C ARG A 225 -7.87 -15.35 23.84
N HIS A 226 -9.05 -15.86 23.47
CA HIS A 226 -9.56 -17.14 23.98
C HIS A 226 -8.74 -18.35 23.50
N PHE A 227 -8.19 -18.27 22.29
CA PHE A 227 -7.36 -19.33 21.69
C PHE A 227 -5.85 -19.08 21.85
N ASP A 228 -5.45 -18.22 22.79
CA ASP A 228 -4.06 -17.84 23.01
C ASP A 228 -3.35 -17.39 21.71
N GLY A 229 -4.06 -16.64 20.87
CA GLY A 229 -3.54 -16.09 19.63
C GLY A 229 -2.42 -15.08 19.86
N TYR A 230 -1.91 -14.49 18.77
CA TYR A 230 -0.81 -13.55 18.83
C TYR A 230 -1.05 -12.40 19.82
N THR A 231 0.03 -11.95 20.44
CA THR A 231 0.06 -10.71 21.23
C THR A 231 0.56 -9.56 20.36
N THR A 232 0.25 -8.33 20.76
CA THR A 232 0.79 -7.13 20.09
C THR A 232 1.67 -6.34 21.04
N TYR A 233 2.82 -5.89 20.55
CA TYR A 233 3.67 -4.95 21.28
C TYR A 233 3.00 -3.54 21.33
N PRO A 234 3.33 -2.66 22.30
CA PRO A 234 2.58 -1.42 22.54
C PRO A 234 2.46 -0.48 21.34
N VAL A 235 1.36 0.26 21.32
CA VAL A 235 0.94 1.19 20.26
C VAL A 235 1.98 2.29 20.03
N ILE A 236 2.19 2.64 18.77
CA ILE A 236 3.04 3.76 18.34
C ILE A 236 2.59 5.03 19.09
N PRO A 237 3.50 5.73 19.80
CA PRO A 237 3.14 6.90 20.57
C PRO A 237 2.63 8.01 19.64
N LEU A 238 1.52 8.64 20.06
CA LEU A 238 0.96 9.77 19.32
C LEU A 238 1.89 10.98 19.43
N SER A 239 2.13 11.64 18.32
CA SER A 239 2.90 12.88 18.27
C SER A 239 2.15 14.02 18.95
N HIS A 240 2.91 14.84 19.68
CA HIS A 240 2.38 16.02 20.33
C HIS A 240 1.84 17.03 19.29
N PRO A 241 0.75 17.78 19.56
CA PRO A 241 0.17 18.74 18.60
C PRO A 241 1.14 19.78 18.03
N SER A 242 2.20 20.14 18.77
CA SER A 242 3.26 21.03 18.28
C SER A 242 4.07 20.44 17.12
N GLN A 243 4.08 19.12 16.95
CA GLN A 243 4.75 18.43 15.83
C GLN A 243 3.86 18.33 14.59
N TRP A 244 2.56 18.61 14.67
CA TRP A 244 1.65 18.45 13.54
C TRP A 244 2.01 19.31 12.32
N PRO A 245 2.45 20.58 12.46
CA PRO A 245 2.93 21.35 11.31
C PRO A 245 4.15 20.71 10.63
N THR A 246 5.10 20.21 11.41
CA THR A 246 6.29 19.50 10.91
C THR A 246 5.91 18.20 10.21
N ASN A 247 5.01 17.42 10.81
CA ASN A 247 4.49 16.19 10.21
C ASN A 247 3.77 16.47 8.89
N LEU A 248 2.98 17.54 8.82
CA LEU A 248 2.33 17.96 7.58
C LEU A 248 3.36 18.35 6.50
N GLY A 249 4.38 19.13 6.85
CA GLY A 249 5.46 19.50 5.94
C GLY A 249 6.17 18.26 5.38
N ASN A 250 6.56 17.33 6.25
CA ASN A 250 7.19 16.08 5.87
C ASN A 250 6.28 15.20 5.00
N ALA A 251 4.98 15.14 5.33
CA ALA A 251 3.99 14.41 4.56
C ALA A 251 3.84 14.96 3.13
N LEU A 252 3.87 16.28 2.95
CA LEU A 252 3.79 16.90 1.64
C LEU A 252 5.04 16.64 0.80
N ILE A 253 6.23 16.69 1.41
CA ILE A 253 7.50 16.35 0.76
C ILE A 253 7.50 14.87 0.34
N GLN A 254 7.12 13.97 1.23
CA GLN A 254 7.10 12.54 0.93
C GLN A 254 6.01 12.18 -0.08
N LEU A 255 4.86 12.85 -0.07
CA LEU A 255 3.84 12.69 -1.10
C LEU A 255 4.37 13.13 -2.47
N TRP A 256 5.14 14.23 -2.51
CA TRP A 256 5.83 14.67 -3.72
C TRP A 256 6.84 13.64 -4.21
N ASP A 257 7.64 13.08 -3.30
CA ASP A 257 8.63 12.04 -3.63
C ASP A 257 7.96 10.75 -4.14
N LEU A 258 6.85 10.33 -3.52
CA LEU A 258 6.05 9.17 -3.95
C LEU A 258 5.52 9.39 -5.37
N LEU A 259 5.14 10.63 -5.68
CA LEU A 259 4.74 11.03 -7.03
C LEU A 259 5.92 11.35 -7.93
N GLY A 260 7.15 10.89 -7.67
CA GLY A 260 8.28 11.05 -8.58
C GLY A 260 8.94 12.43 -8.54
N GLY A 261 8.84 13.12 -7.42
CA GLY A 261 9.37 14.47 -7.25
C GLY A 261 10.89 14.62 -7.23
N GLN A 262 11.63 13.52 -7.05
CA GLN A 262 13.09 13.53 -6.87
C GLN A 262 13.91 13.53 -8.18
N VAL A 263 13.36 14.02 -9.29
CA VAL A 263 14.08 14.06 -10.57
C VAL A 263 15.09 15.21 -10.59
N THR A 264 16.38 14.90 -10.76
CA THR A 264 17.43 15.90 -11.02
C THR A 264 17.28 16.54 -12.40
N PHE A 265 17.59 17.84 -12.52
CA PHE A 265 17.42 18.61 -13.76
C PHE A 265 18.72 18.69 -14.56
N SER A 266 18.96 17.70 -15.41
CA SER A 266 20.14 17.64 -16.29
C SER A 266 19.78 17.56 -17.78
N THR A 267 18.57 17.13 -18.14
CA THR A 267 18.14 16.91 -19.53
C THR A 267 16.72 17.42 -19.82
N ARG A 268 16.42 17.70 -21.10
CA ARG A 268 15.06 18.06 -21.56
C ARG A 268 14.03 16.96 -21.31
N TRP A 269 14.47 15.70 -21.25
CA TRP A 269 13.62 14.55 -20.96
C TRP A 269 13.12 14.54 -19.51
N GLU A 270 13.98 14.88 -18.56
CA GLU A 270 13.63 14.99 -17.13
C GLU A 270 12.58 16.08 -16.87
N ILE A 271 12.57 17.17 -17.66
CA ILE A 271 11.52 18.21 -17.58
C ILE A 271 10.14 17.63 -17.97
N LEU A 272 10.07 16.81 -19.02
CA LEU A 272 8.81 16.18 -19.45
C LEU A 272 8.31 15.16 -18.41
N VAL A 273 9.23 14.39 -17.83
CA VAL A 273 8.94 13.47 -16.72
C VAL A 273 8.39 14.23 -15.53
N MET A 274 9.06 15.31 -15.12
CA MET A 274 8.62 16.16 -14.02
C MET A 274 7.24 16.76 -14.27
N ALA A 275 6.98 17.27 -15.48
CA ALA A 275 5.69 17.81 -15.86
C ALA A 275 4.56 16.77 -15.77
N ALA A 276 4.82 15.51 -16.16
CA ALA A 276 3.85 14.42 -16.03
C ALA A 276 3.45 14.14 -14.57
N HIS A 277 4.43 14.14 -13.67
CA HIS A 277 4.21 13.92 -12.24
C HIS A 277 3.52 15.11 -11.58
N LEU A 278 3.90 16.35 -11.93
CA LEU A 278 3.19 17.57 -11.50
C LEU A 278 1.72 17.57 -11.94
N LEU A 279 1.43 17.11 -13.17
CA LEU A 279 0.05 16.96 -13.64
C LEU A 279 -0.72 15.91 -12.83
N GLY A 280 -0.08 14.81 -12.45
CA GLY A 280 -0.65 13.81 -11.55
C GLY A 280 -0.99 14.40 -10.17
N MET A 281 -0.05 15.09 -9.56
CA MET A 281 -0.24 15.78 -8.27
C MET A 281 -1.35 16.84 -8.36
N ALA A 282 -1.33 17.68 -9.39
CA ALA A 282 -2.36 18.69 -9.61
C ALA A 282 -3.75 18.05 -9.79
N ALA A 283 -3.84 16.91 -10.48
CA ALA A 283 -5.08 16.16 -10.60
C ALA A 283 -5.59 15.66 -9.25
N ILE A 284 -4.72 15.09 -8.41
CA ILE A 284 -5.06 14.64 -7.05
C ILE A 284 -5.60 15.83 -6.22
N VAL A 285 -4.83 16.91 -6.14
CA VAL A 285 -5.19 18.11 -5.35
C VAL A 285 -6.52 18.69 -5.84
N ALA A 286 -6.70 18.86 -7.15
CA ALA A 286 -7.95 19.36 -7.72
C ALA A 286 -9.12 18.41 -7.46
N GLY A 287 -8.90 17.10 -7.56
CA GLY A 287 -9.91 16.08 -7.28
C GLY A 287 -10.38 16.10 -5.82
N VAL A 288 -9.44 16.13 -4.87
CA VAL A 288 -9.72 16.23 -3.43
C VAL A 288 -10.43 17.55 -3.12
N ALA A 289 -9.97 18.68 -3.66
CA ALA A 289 -10.59 19.99 -3.44
C ALA A 289 -12.03 20.05 -3.97
N VAL A 290 -12.26 19.58 -5.21
CA VAL A 290 -13.60 19.55 -5.82
C VAL A 290 -14.53 18.60 -5.07
N ALA A 291 -14.07 17.41 -4.67
CA ALA A 291 -14.86 16.47 -3.88
C ALA A 291 -15.23 17.04 -2.51
N SER A 292 -14.26 17.70 -1.84
CA SER A 292 -14.47 18.35 -0.54
C SER A 292 -15.50 19.48 -0.65
N GLY A 293 -15.35 20.37 -1.64
CA GLY A 293 -16.31 21.45 -1.88
C GLY A 293 -17.71 20.95 -2.21
N ARG A 294 -17.83 19.83 -2.95
CA ARG A 294 -19.12 19.18 -3.21
C ARG A 294 -19.74 18.60 -1.95
N LEU A 295 -18.96 17.93 -1.10
CA LEU A 295 -19.44 17.38 0.16
C LEU A 295 -19.97 18.49 1.08
N VAL A 296 -19.18 19.56 1.29
CA VAL A 296 -19.57 20.71 2.12
C VAL A 296 -20.84 21.36 1.57
N ARG A 297 -20.89 21.64 0.26
CA ARG A 297 -22.07 22.22 -0.39
C ARG A 297 -23.32 21.36 -0.19
N ASP A 298 -23.20 20.04 -0.28
CA ASP A 298 -24.33 19.12 -0.16
C ASP A 298 -24.89 19.09 1.27
N VAL A 299 -24.02 19.17 2.27
CA VAL A 299 -24.39 19.26 3.68
C VAL A 299 -25.01 20.63 4.00
N MET A 300 -24.35 21.71 3.60
CA MET A 300 -24.76 23.09 3.95
C MET A 300 -26.04 23.52 3.24
N LEU A 301 -26.12 23.33 1.92
CA LEU A 301 -27.25 23.79 1.14
C LEU A 301 -28.45 22.83 1.16
N ARG A 302 -28.31 21.66 1.82
CA ARG A 302 -29.35 20.60 1.87
C ARG A 302 -29.95 20.30 0.49
N THR A 303 -29.13 20.40 -0.55
CA THR A 303 -29.61 20.41 -1.94
C THR A 303 -30.16 19.05 -2.34
N GLN A 304 -31.37 19.02 -2.91
CA GLN A 304 -31.88 17.79 -3.50
C GLN A 304 -30.98 17.39 -4.69
N PRO A 305 -30.37 16.20 -4.68
CA PRO A 305 -29.43 15.81 -5.73
C PRO A 305 -30.14 15.58 -7.07
N SER A 306 -29.57 16.07 -8.17
CA SER A 306 -29.93 15.63 -9.53
C SER A 306 -29.76 14.11 -9.69
N ARG A 307 -30.37 13.48 -10.72
CA ARG A 307 -30.27 12.02 -10.95
C ARG A 307 -28.83 11.50 -10.96
N TYR A 308 -27.87 12.27 -11.50
CA TYR A 308 -26.43 11.94 -11.50
C TYR A 308 -25.83 11.81 -10.09
N ARG A 309 -26.35 12.60 -9.16
CA ARG A 309 -25.88 12.75 -7.78
C ARG A 309 -26.53 11.73 -6.82
N ARG A 310 -27.25 10.76 -7.39
CA ARG A 310 -27.73 9.50 -6.77
C ARG A 310 -26.95 8.27 -7.26
N SER A 311 -25.95 8.45 -8.13
CA SER A 311 -25.16 7.33 -8.64
C SER A 311 -24.22 6.76 -7.58
N VAL A 312 -23.91 5.46 -7.71
CA VAL A 312 -22.89 4.75 -6.93
C VAL A 312 -21.58 5.54 -6.87
N GLY A 313 -21.14 6.11 -8.00
CA GLY A 313 -19.91 6.90 -8.07
C GLY A 313 -19.93 8.16 -7.19
N SER A 314 -21.10 8.78 -6.97
CA SER A 314 -21.21 9.97 -6.13
C SER A 314 -21.16 9.68 -4.63
N VAL A 315 -21.63 8.51 -4.19
CA VAL A 315 -21.50 8.07 -2.78
C VAL A 315 -20.05 7.67 -2.51
N LEU A 316 -19.45 6.93 -3.44
CA LEU A 316 -18.06 6.50 -3.36
C LEU A 316 -17.09 7.68 -3.28
N GLU A 317 -17.31 8.74 -4.08
CA GLU A 317 -16.56 10.00 -3.99
C GLU A 317 -16.59 10.62 -2.58
N ARG A 318 -17.71 10.47 -1.85
CA ARG A 318 -17.83 10.96 -0.46
C ARG A 318 -17.06 10.09 0.53
N PHE A 319 -17.13 8.77 0.40
CA PHE A 319 -16.31 7.86 1.24
C PHE A 319 -14.83 8.16 1.06
N LEU A 320 -14.38 8.27 -0.20
CA LEU A 320 -12.99 8.52 -0.54
C LEU A 320 -12.48 9.87 -0.01
N VAL A 321 -13.25 10.96 -0.16
CA VAL A 321 -12.77 12.27 0.31
C VAL A 321 -12.67 12.33 1.83
N VAL A 322 -13.61 11.73 2.56
CA VAL A 322 -13.52 11.66 4.03
C VAL A 322 -12.37 10.74 4.45
N ALA A 323 -12.13 9.65 3.71
CA ALA A 323 -10.99 8.76 3.94
C ALA A 323 -9.64 9.44 3.70
N VAL A 324 -9.51 10.29 2.67
CA VAL A 324 -8.30 11.12 2.45
C VAL A 324 -8.07 12.02 3.66
N TRP A 325 -9.09 12.70 4.17
CA TRP A 325 -8.94 13.55 5.36
C TRP A 325 -8.66 12.76 6.64
N GLY A 326 -9.22 11.56 6.79
CA GLY A 326 -8.89 10.63 7.88
C GLY A 326 -7.43 10.15 7.82
N ASN A 327 -6.92 9.89 6.61
CA ASN A 327 -5.52 9.56 6.38
C ASN A 327 -4.60 10.74 6.73
N VAL A 328 -4.91 11.96 6.26
CA VAL A 328 -4.17 13.18 6.63
C VAL A 328 -4.14 13.36 8.15
N ALA A 329 -5.29 13.25 8.82
CA ALA A 329 -5.36 13.36 10.28
C ALA A 329 -4.45 12.32 10.97
N THR A 330 -4.43 11.09 10.45
CA THR A 330 -3.59 10.04 11.02
C THR A 330 -2.10 10.33 10.82
N VAL A 331 -1.69 10.82 9.66
CA VAL A 331 -0.30 11.21 9.39
C VAL A 331 0.16 12.33 10.31
N LEU A 332 -0.73 13.29 10.63
CA LEU A 332 -0.41 14.33 11.61
C LEU A 332 -0.15 13.75 12.99
N VAL A 333 -0.91 12.74 13.41
CA VAL A 333 -0.82 12.16 14.75
C VAL A 333 0.27 11.08 14.87
N LEU A 334 0.44 10.20 13.90
CA LEU A 334 1.41 9.09 13.95
C LEU A 334 2.81 9.47 13.43
N GLY A 335 2.95 10.65 12.82
CA GLY A 335 4.19 11.10 12.20
C GLY A 335 4.15 10.98 10.67
N GLY A 336 4.80 11.92 10.00
CA GLY A 336 4.88 12.00 8.55
C GLY A 336 5.83 10.96 7.96
N VAL A 337 5.49 9.67 8.00
CA VAL A 337 6.26 8.59 7.35
C VAL A 337 5.50 8.09 6.12
N ALA A 338 6.22 7.77 5.05
CA ALA A 338 5.65 7.60 3.71
C ALA A 338 4.63 6.47 3.62
N ARG A 339 4.80 5.40 4.41
CA ARG A 339 3.85 4.28 4.45
C ARG A 339 2.44 4.68 4.85
N TYR A 340 2.31 5.67 5.73
CA TYR A 340 1.00 6.17 6.15
C TYR A 340 0.32 7.02 5.06
N LEU A 341 1.03 7.43 4.00
CA LEU A 341 0.44 8.18 2.89
C LEU A 341 -0.19 7.28 1.82
N ILE A 342 0.11 5.97 1.83
CA ILE A 342 -0.34 5.05 0.77
C ILE A 342 -1.87 5.04 0.57
N PRO A 343 -2.72 4.92 1.62
CA PRO A 343 -4.16 4.99 1.41
C PRO A 343 -4.63 6.35 0.90
N GLY A 344 -4.08 7.44 1.44
CA GLY A 344 -4.39 8.81 1.02
C GLY A 344 -4.03 9.06 -0.43
N LEU A 345 -2.86 8.57 -0.88
CA LEU A 345 -2.41 8.62 -2.27
C LEU A 345 -3.36 7.83 -3.18
N ALA A 346 -3.71 6.59 -2.81
CA ALA A 346 -4.62 5.76 -3.61
C ALA A 346 -6.01 6.41 -3.75
N PHE A 347 -6.62 6.85 -2.65
CA PHE A 347 -7.92 7.51 -2.66
C PHE A 347 -7.87 8.86 -3.39
N GLY A 348 -6.79 9.62 -3.20
CA GLY A 348 -6.51 10.87 -3.91
C GLY A 348 -6.38 10.67 -5.42
N ALA A 349 -5.65 9.64 -5.86
CA ALA A 349 -5.48 9.28 -7.27
C ALA A 349 -6.80 8.88 -7.94
N ILE A 350 -7.70 8.22 -7.20
CA ILE A 350 -9.07 7.97 -7.65
C ILE A 350 -9.81 9.30 -7.85
N LEU A 351 -9.82 10.18 -6.84
CA LEU A 351 -10.51 11.47 -6.92
C LEU A 351 -9.95 12.35 -8.04
N GLY A 352 -8.63 12.33 -8.25
CA GLY A 352 -7.97 13.01 -9.35
C GLY A 352 -8.36 12.45 -10.72
N GLY A 353 -8.38 11.11 -10.87
CA GLY A 353 -8.89 10.48 -12.09
C GLY A 353 -10.36 10.82 -12.36
N ARG A 354 -11.21 10.87 -11.33
CA ARG A 354 -12.61 11.31 -11.46
C ARG A 354 -12.70 12.77 -11.91
N PHE A 355 -11.83 13.66 -11.41
CA PHE A 355 -11.76 15.05 -11.84
C PHE A 355 -11.33 15.19 -13.31
N VAL A 356 -10.27 14.48 -13.72
CA VAL A 356 -9.80 14.46 -15.12
C VAL A 356 -10.87 13.88 -16.04
N GLY A 357 -11.51 12.78 -15.63
CA GLY A 357 -12.60 12.14 -16.37
C GLY A 357 -13.81 13.05 -16.54
N ALA A 358 -14.24 13.74 -15.48
CA ALA A 358 -15.32 14.72 -15.54
C ALA A 358 -14.99 15.88 -16.51
N THR A 359 -13.74 16.37 -16.44
CA THR A 359 -13.27 17.47 -17.29
C THR A 359 -13.26 17.06 -18.76
N ALA A 360 -12.72 15.89 -19.09
CA ALA A 360 -12.71 15.36 -20.45
C ALA A 360 -14.13 15.17 -21.01
N ALA A 361 -15.04 14.61 -20.21
CA ALA A 361 -16.42 14.41 -20.60
C ALA A 361 -17.14 15.75 -20.87
N HIS A 362 -16.90 16.74 -20.01
CA HIS A 362 -17.48 18.09 -20.14
C HIS A 362 -16.98 18.82 -21.38
N LEU A 363 -15.67 18.80 -21.63
CA LEU A 363 -15.07 19.41 -22.82
C LEU A 363 -15.61 18.76 -24.09
N ARG A 364 -15.68 17.43 -24.15
CA ARG A 364 -16.25 16.71 -25.30
C ARG A 364 -17.71 17.08 -25.53
N ALA A 365 -18.53 17.16 -24.47
CA ALA A 365 -19.93 17.53 -24.59
C ALA A 365 -20.09 18.96 -25.11
N ARG A 366 -19.31 19.92 -24.59
CA ARG A 366 -19.30 21.32 -25.08
C ARG A 366 -18.90 21.41 -26.54
N THR A 367 -17.85 20.72 -26.96
CA THR A 367 -17.42 20.77 -28.36
C THR A 367 -18.43 20.12 -29.29
N ALA A 368 -19.03 19.00 -28.90
CA ALA A 368 -20.10 18.37 -29.68
C ALA A 368 -21.31 19.29 -29.82
N ALA A 369 -21.70 20.00 -28.76
CA ALA A 369 -22.77 20.98 -28.82
C ALA A 369 -22.43 22.16 -29.75
N HIS A 370 -21.21 22.68 -29.68
CA HIS A 370 -20.75 23.77 -30.54
C HIS A 370 -20.71 23.36 -32.03
N LEU A 371 -20.22 22.15 -32.35
CA LEU A 371 -20.20 21.62 -33.70
C LEU A 371 -21.61 21.39 -34.26
N ARG A 372 -22.54 20.90 -33.43
CA ARG A 372 -23.96 20.77 -33.80
C ARG A 372 -24.62 22.11 -34.07
N ALA A 373 -24.34 23.13 -33.25
CA ALA A 373 -24.85 24.48 -33.46
C ALA A 373 -24.31 25.09 -34.76
N ARG A 374 -23.01 24.91 -35.06
CA ARG A 374 -22.39 25.35 -36.32
C ARG A 374 -22.96 24.66 -37.55
N THR A 375 -23.13 23.33 -37.51
CA THR A 375 -23.72 22.58 -38.62
C THR A 375 -25.19 22.95 -38.83
N ALA A 376 -25.97 23.13 -37.77
CA ALA A 376 -27.35 23.61 -37.87
C ALA A 376 -27.43 25.03 -38.46
N ALA A 377 -26.50 25.92 -38.11
CA ALA A 377 -26.41 27.26 -38.69
C ALA A 377 -26.02 27.22 -40.18
N HIS A 378 -25.09 26.34 -40.56
CA HIS A 378 -24.67 26.17 -41.95
C HIS A 378 -25.78 25.58 -42.84
N LEU A 379 -26.56 24.61 -42.32
CA LEU A 379 -27.71 24.04 -43.03
C LEU A 379 -28.88 25.03 -43.17
N ARG A 380 -28.98 26.04 -42.30
CA ARG A 380 -30.00 27.10 -42.39
C ARG A 380 -29.60 28.25 -43.32
N ALA A 381 -28.30 28.43 -43.57
CA ALA A 381 -27.81 29.40 -44.55
C ALA A 381 -27.89 28.81 -45.96
N ARG A 382 -28.75 29.37 -46.83
CA ARG A 382 -28.78 29.07 -48.27
C ARG A 382 -27.42 29.44 -48.91
N PRO A 383 -26.94 28.70 -49.92
CA PRO A 383 -25.59 28.85 -50.43
C PRO A 383 -25.48 30.10 -51.30
N SER A 384 -24.98 31.18 -50.74
CA SER A 384 -24.52 32.33 -51.54
C SER A 384 -23.30 32.93 -50.85
N GLY A 385 -22.15 32.79 -51.49
CA GLY A 385 -20.94 33.56 -51.18
C GLY A 385 -20.02 32.89 -50.16
N ALA A 386 -18.82 32.56 -50.63
CA ALA A 386 -17.76 31.92 -49.90
C ALA A 386 -17.31 32.71 -48.65
N HIS A 387 -17.29 32.06 -47.50
CA HIS A 387 -16.37 32.41 -46.43
C HIS A 387 -15.66 31.15 -45.93
N ARG A 388 -14.39 31.03 -46.31
CA ARG A 388 -13.40 30.19 -45.63
C ARG A 388 -13.26 30.71 -44.21
N ALA A 389 -13.70 29.93 -43.23
CA ALA A 389 -13.38 30.16 -41.83
C ALA A 389 -12.59 28.96 -41.30
N ALA A 390 -11.27 29.07 -41.37
CA ALA A 390 -10.36 28.27 -40.56
C ALA A 390 -10.56 28.67 -39.09
N GLY A 391 -10.94 27.73 -38.23
CA GLY A 391 -11.20 28.04 -36.83
C GLY A 391 -11.65 26.87 -35.97
N GLY A 392 -10.67 26.09 -35.49
CA GLY A 392 -10.62 25.63 -34.10
C GLY A 392 -11.27 24.29 -33.74
N THR A 393 -10.75 23.17 -34.25
CA THR A 393 -11.04 21.80 -33.75
C THR A 393 -10.19 21.38 -32.54
N TYR A 394 -9.41 22.30 -31.96
CA TYR A 394 -8.35 21.99 -31.01
C TYR A 394 -8.75 21.53 -29.58
N PRO A 395 -9.91 21.85 -28.97
CA PRO A 395 -10.13 21.52 -27.55
C PRO A 395 -10.50 20.05 -27.26
N VAL A 396 -10.84 19.24 -28.28
CA VAL A 396 -11.27 17.83 -28.07
C VAL A 396 -10.09 16.90 -27.77
N LEU A 397 -8.89 17.25 -28.22
CA LEU A 397 -7.70 16.41 -28.10
C LEU A 397 -6.77 16.78 -26.93
N VAL A 398 -7.00 17.92 -26.25
CA VAL A 398 -6.09 18.41 -25.21
C VAL A 398 -6.00 17.46 -24.02
N VAL A 399 -7.14 17.02 -23.44
CA VAL A 399 -7.09 16.14 -22.26
C VAL A 399 -6.57 14.74 -22.59
N PRO A 400 -7.04 14.06 -23.65
CA PRO A 400 -6.42 12.80 -24.08
C PRO A 400 -4.93 12.95 -24.42
N GLY A 401 -4.53 14.05 -25.06
CA GLY A 401 -3.13 14.35 -25.39
C GLY A 401 -2.27 14.53 -24.14
N LEU A 402 -2.77 15.22 -23.11
CA LEU A 402 -2.09 15.33 -21.81
C LEU A 402 -1.96 13.98 -21.10
N VAL A 403 -2.95 13.10 -21.20
CA VAL A 403 -2.86 11.73 -20.67
C VAL A 403 -1.78 10.92 -21.41
N VAL A 404 -1.66 11.08 -22.73
CA VAL A 404 -0.59 10.43 -23.51
C VAL A 404 0.80 10.97 -23.13
N LEU A 405 0.94 12.30 -23.00
CA LEU A 405 2.20 12.91 -22.55
C LEU A 405 2.56 12.46 -21.14
N ALA A 406 1.58 12.38 -20.24
CA ALA A 406 1.78 11.82 -18.92
C ALA A 406 2.24 10.35 -19.02
N ALA A 407 1.59 9.53 -19.85
CA ALA A 407 1.97 8.14 -20.04
C ALA A 407 3.45 7.99 -20.46
N ILE A 408 3.94 8.84 -21.35
CA ILE A 408 5.35 8.86 -21.76
C ILE A 408 6.25 9.21 -20.56
N GLY A 409 5.93 10.26 -19.80
CA GLY A 409 6.74 10.68 -18.65
C GLY A 409 6.78 9.66 -17.51
N TYR A 410 5.63 9.06 -17.16
CA TYR A 410 5.55 7.98 -16.18
C TYR A 410 6.31 6.73 -16.67
N SER A 411 6.15 6.33 -17.93
CA SER A 411 6.87 5.17 -18.48
C SER A 411 8.38 5.36 -18.51
N ALA A 412 8.86 6.58 -18.79
CA ALA A 412 10.27 6.91 -18.72
C ALA A 412 10.83 6.81 -17.29
N SER A 413 10.03 7.15 -16.27
CA SER A 413 10.43 6.99 -14.86
C SER A 413 10.50 5.54 -14.45
N LEU A 414 9.58 4.71 -14.91
CA LEU A 414 9.65 3.27 -14.66
C LEU A 414 10.82 2.63 -15.42
N ALA A 415 11.11 3.09 -16.64
CA ALA A 415 12.26 2.62 -17.41
C ALA A 415 13.60 2.98 -16.74
N SER A 416 13.72 4.16 -16.12
CA SER A 416 14.97 4.52 -15.42
C SER A 416 15.29 3.59 -14.26
N ILE A 417 14.26 3.01 -13.60
CA ILE A 417 14.44 1.99 -12.55
C ILE A 417 15.08 0.73 -13.12
N SER A 418 14.69 0.31 -14.32
CA SER A 418 15.22 -0.90 -14.96
C SER A 418 16.70 -0.79 -15.37
N HIS A 419 17.25 0.43 -15.38
CA HIS A 419 18.66 0.68 -15.66
C HIS A 419 19.53 0.72 -14.39
N LEU A 420 18.93 0.65 -13.20
CA LEU A 420 19.69 0.59 -11.96
C LEU A 420 20.38 -0.77 -11.83
N PRO A 421 21.63 -0.83 -11.32
CA PRO A 421 22.26 -2.11 -11.03
C PRO A 421 21.39 -2.89 -10.04
N THR A 422 21.19 -4.19 -10.29
CA THR A 422 20.56 -5.05 -9.30
C THR A 422 21.38 -5.00 -8.02
N ARG A 423 20.76 -4.58 -6.91
CA ARG A 423 21.46 -4.52 -5.64
C ARG A 423 21.85 -5.95 -5.23
N GLN A 424 23.08 -6.13 -4.77
CA GLN A 424 23.50 -7.39 -4.19
C GLN A 424 23.09 -7.42 -2.73
N ASP A 425 22.37 -8.47 -2.34
CA ASP A 425 22.02 -8.71 -0.95
C ASP A 425 23.26 -9.21 -0.19
N PRO A 426 23.79 -8.43 0.79
CA PRO A 426 24.96 -8.83 1.56
C PRO A 426 24.74 -10.13 2.35
N ALA A 427 23.50 -10.44 2.72
CA ALA A 427 23.16 -11.64 3.48
C ALA A 427 23.35 -12.92 2.65
N ARG A 428 23.29 -12.85 1.31
CA ARG A 428 23.37 -14.02 0.43
C ARG A 428 24.70 -14.78 0.55
N SER A 429 25.81 -14.03 0.60
CA SER A 429 27.15 -14.63 0.77
C SER A 429 27.31 -15.29 2.13
N LEU A 430 26.75 -14.67 3.18
CA LEU A 430 26.75 -15.24 4.52
C LEU A 430 25.88 -16.50 4.60
N VAL A 431 24.66 -16.49 4.07
CA VAL A 431 23.77 -17.66 4.03
C VAL A 431 24.42 -18.84 3.30
N THR A 432 25.09 -18.58 2.16
CA THR A 432 25.80 -19.62 1.41
C THR A 432 26.90 -20.25 2.28
N TRP A 433 27.66 -19.42 3.00
CA TRP A 433 28.71 -19.90 3.89
C TRP A 433 28.17 -20.64 5.12
N LEU A 434 27.09 -20.16 5.74
CA LEU A 434 26.44 -20.82 6.88
C LEU A 434 25.95 -22.21 6.50
N SER A 435 25.29 -22.32 5.35
CA SER A 435 24.79 -23.59 4.81
C SER A 435 25.94 -24.56 4.53
N ALA A 436 27.04 -24.08 3.91
CA ALA A 436 28.23 -24.89 3.66
C ALA A 436 28.97 -25.31 4.94
N SER A 437 28.77 -24.59 6.05
CA SER A 437 29.40 -24.87 7.35
C SER A 437 28.51 -25.69 8.29
N SER A 438 27.32 -26.12 7.84
CA SER A 438 26.30 -26.80 8.67
C SER A 438 25.94 -26.00 9.93
N LEU A 439 25.85 -24.67 9.78
CA LEU A 439 25.40 -23.75 10.82
C LEU A 439 23.95 -23.36 10.55
N ASP A 440 23.03 -24.24 10.96
CA ASP A 440 21.62 -24.16 10.56
C ASP A 440 20.76 -23.35 11.54
N HIS A 441 21.24 -23.12 12.77
CA HIS A 441 20.50 -22.39 13.80
C HIS A 441 21.36 -21.34 14.48
N GLY A 442 20.91 -20.09 14.45
CA GLY A 442 21.63 -18.95 14.99
C GLY A 442 20.73 -17.83 15.48
N ILE A 443 21.37 -16.81 16.03
CA ILE A 443 20.75 -15.56 16.42
C ILE A 443 21.41 -14.39 15.67
N GLY A 444 20.72 -13.28 15.56
CA GLY A 444 21.23 -12.10 14.85
C GLY A 444 20.54 -10.82 15.24
N THR A 445 20.91 -9.72 14.60
CA THR A 445 20.22 -8.44 14.79
C THR A 445 18.78 -8.51 14.25
N TYR A 446 17.94 -7.54 14.60
CA TYR A 446 16.60 -7.45 14.00
C TYR A 446 16.66 -7.35 12.48
N TRP A 447 17.47 -6.44 11.95
CA TRP A 447 17.47 -6.14 10.51
C TRP A 447 18.02 -7.28 9.65
N ASP A 448 18.83 -8.16 10.22
CA ASP A 448 19.53 -9.22 9.50
C ASP A 448 18.91 -10.62 9.68
N GLY A 449 18.38 -10.94 10.87
CA GLY A 449 18.06 -12.32 11.25
C GLY A 449 16.99 -12.99 10.39
N SER A 450 15.78 -12.43 10.37
CA SER A 450 14.68 -13.00 9.57
C SER A 450 14.98 -12.94 8.08
N LEU A 451 15.68 -11.89 7.63
CA LEU A 451 16.13 -11.78 6.25
C LEU A 451 17.06 -12.94 5.85
N MET A 452 18.03 -13.31 6.69
CA MET A 452 18.90 -14.48 6.45
C MET A 452 18.10 -15.78 6.36
N THR A 453 17.11 -15.94 7.24
CA THR A 453 16.24 -17.11 7.24
C THR A 453 15.49 -17.25 5.91
N VAL A 454 14.83 -16.18 5.48
CA VAL A 454 14.08 -16.19 4.23
C VAL A 454 15.01 -16.36 3.02
N ASN A 455 16.19 -15.73 3.03
CA ASN A 455 17.21 -15.89 1.99
C ASN A 455 17.83 -17.29 1.90
N SER A 456 17.70 -18.08 2.95
CA SER A 456 18.13 -19.48 2.98
C SER A 456 17.02 -20.46 2.58
N ASP A 457 15.85 -19.98 2.12
CA ASP A 457 14.64 -20.79 1.94
C ASP A 457 14.29 -21.58 3.23
N ASP A 458 14.45 -20.93 4.39
CA ASP A 458 14.28 -21.49 5.75
C ASP A 458 15.26 -22.62 6.14
N GLN A 459 16.37 -22.80 5.40
CA GLN A 459 17.41 -23.79 5.75
C GLN A 459 18.30 -23.34 6.92
N VAL A 460 18.52 -22.03 7.07
CA VAL A 460 19.33 -21.43 8.13
C VAL A 460 18.46 -20.51 8.97
N GLY A 461 17.98 -21.01 10.11
CA GLY A 461 17.16 -20.26 11.04
C GLY A 461 17.97 -19.27 11.88
N VAL A 462 17.96 -18.00 11.50
CA VAL A 462 18.55 -16.91 12.29
C VAL A 462 17.45 -16.10 12.96
N ARG A 463 17.49 -15.98 14.29
CA ARG A 463 16.41 -15.40 15.11
C ARG A 463 16.86 -14.12 15.80
N SER A 464 16.05 -13.08 15.74
CA SER A 464 16.44 -11.75 16.18
C SER A 464 16.62 -11.65 17.70
N VAL A 465 17.71 -11.04 18.14
CA VAL A 465 17.95 -10.72 19.55
C VAL A 465 18.17 -9.21 19.72
N LEU A 466 18.04 -8.73 20.95
CA LEU A 466 18.50 -7.39 21.33
C LEU A 466 19.36 -7.47 22.60
N SER A 467 20.19 -6.46 22.81
CA SER A 467 20.94 -6.30 24.05
C SER A 467 20.16 -5.42 25.04
N VAL A 468 19.92 -5.96 26.24
CA VAL A 468 19.32 -5.24 27.37
C VAL A 468 20.27 -5.39 28.56
N HIS A 469 20.66 -4.26 29.16
CA HIS A 469 21.66 -4.22 30.23
C HIS A 469 22.96 -4.98 29.86
N GLY A 470 23.37 -4.92 28.59
CA GLY A 470 24.59 -5.55 28.10
C GLY A 470 24.49 -7.07 27.87
N ARG A 471 23.29 -7.68 27.96
CA ARG A 471 23.07 -9.11 27.70
C ARG A 471 22.02 -9.32 26.62
N LEU A 472 22.19 -10.37 25.84
CA LEU A 472 21.31 -10.71 24.72
C LEU A 472 20.03 -11.40 25.23
N LEU A 473 18.90 -10.81 24.87
CA LEU A 473 17.55 -11.30 25.13
C LEU A 473 16.81 -11.54 23.82
N ARG A 474 15.73 -12.31 23.90
CA ARG A 474 14.82 -12.52 22.78
C ARG A 474 14.28 -11.18 22.29
N TYR A 475 14.34 -10.94 20.98
CA TYR A 475 13.56 -9.86 20.41
C TYR A 475 12.08 -10.25 20.43
N GLN A 476 11.22 -9.34 20.87
CA GLN A 476 9.80 -9.62 21.13
C GLN A 476 8.85 -9.03 20.07
N THR A 477 9.35 -8.29 19.08
CA THR A 477 8.51 -7.72 18.01
C THR A 477 8.65 -8.55 16.74
N ASN A 478 7.53 -8.90 16.11
CA ASN A 478 7.44 -9.74 14.91
C ASN A 478 8.24 -11.04 15.07
N SER A 479 7.99 -11.75 16.17
CA SER A 479 8.78 -12.91 16.58
C SER A 479 7.93 -13.99 17.24
N SER A 480 8.38 -15.24 17.16
CA SER A 480 7.74 -16.37 17.82
C SER A 480 8.53 -16.85 19.03
N ALA A 481 7.86 -17.15 20.14
CA ALA A 481 8.50 -17.73 21.32
C ALA A 481 9.15 -19.09 21.05
N SER A 482 8.61 -19.87 20.09
CA SER A 482 9.14 -21.18 19.70
C SER A 482 10.51 -21.12 19.04
N TRP A 483 10.92 -19.96 18.55
CA TRP A 483 12.23 -19.73 17.93
C TRP A 483 13.41 -19.83 18.90
N TYR A 484 13.15 -19.79 20.22
CA TYR A 484 14.18 -19.75 21.25
C TYR A 484 14.08 -20.97 22.17
N PRO A 485 14.42 -22.17 21.69
CA PRO A 485 14.41 -23.37 22.51
C PRO A 485 15.51 -23.33 23.58
N PRO A 486 15.45 -24.19 24.61
CA PRO A 486 16.51 -24.33 25.59
C PRO A 486 17.84 -24.75 24.95
N ALA A 487 18.97 -24.43 25.60
CA ALA A 487 20.32 -24.76 25.14
C ALA A 487 20.57 -26.26 24.90
N SER A 488 19.79 -27.14 25.55
CA SER A 488 19.86 -28.60 25.36
C SER A 488 19.14 -29.10 24.11
N SER A 489 18.36 -28.24 23.44
CA SER A 489 17.64 -28.60 22.23
C SER A 489 18.59 -28.79 21.05
N PRO A 490 18.36 -29.76 20.16
CA PRO A 490 19.10 -29.85 18.89
C PRO A 490 18.86 -28.63 17.98
N LEU A 491 17.76 -27.90 18.21
CA LEU A 491 17.41 -26.67 17.48
C LEU A 491 17.93 -25.39 18.18
N ALA A 492 18.73 -25.53 19.24
CA ALA A 492 19.33 -24.38 19.91
C ALA A 492 20.27 -23.63 18.95
N ALA A 493 20.25 -22.30 19.03
CA ALA A 493 21.18 -21.48 18.26
C ALA A 493 22.63 -21.84 18.63
N ARG A 494 23.54 -21.78 17.67
CA ARG A 494 24.98 -22.09 17.87
C ARG A 494 25.92 -20.99 17.42
N PHE A 495 25.37 -19.96 16.78
CA PHE A 495 26.13 -18.82 16.32
C PHE A 495 25.36 -17.52 16.48
N LEU A 496 26.10 -16.42 16.49
CA LEU A 496 25.59 -15.06 16.38
C LEU A 496 26.17 -14.42 15.12
N ALA A 497 25.31 -13.89 14.26
CA ALA A 497 25.73 -13.08 13.11
C ALA A 497 25.30 -11.62 13.30
N TYR A 498 26.23 -10.68 13.16
CA TYR A 498 25.95 -9.24 13.28
C TYR A 498 26.90 -8.40 12.42
N THR A 499 26.55 -7.14 12.18
CA THR A 499 27.37 -6.19 11.42
C THR A 499 28.18 -5.29 12.37
N PRO A 500 29.51 -5.47 12.51
CA PRO A 500 30.29 -4.73 13.52
C PRO A 500 30.33 -3.23 13.31
N SER A 501 30.22 -2.76 12.06
CA SER A 501 30.19 -1.33 11.73
C SER A 501 28.87 -0.65 12.14
N GLN A 502 27.79 -1.41 12.34
CA GLN A 502 26.47 -0.92 12.73
C GLN A 502 25.77 -1.94 13.65
N PRO A 503 26.21 -2.07 14.92
CA PRO A 503 25.66 -3.05 15.86
C PRO A 503 24.27 -2.61 16.35
N TRP A 504 23.25 -2.93 15.56
CA TRP A 504 21.86 -2.57 15.89
C TRP A 504 21.40 -3.27 17.19
N GLY A 505 20.62 -2.54 18.00
CA GLY A 505 20.06 -3.09 19.24
C GLY A 505 21.11 -3.47 20.28
N GLY A 506 22.35 -2.96 20.15
CA GLY A 506 23.46 -3.30 21.05
C GLY A 506 23.97 -4.74 20.89
N VAL A 507 23.58 -5.43 19.82
CA VAL A 507 24.01 -6.80 19.52
C VAL A 507 25.42 -6.77 18.94
N ASN A 508 26.38 -7.28 19.70
CA ASN A 508 27.81 -7.32 19.36
C ASN A 508 28.56 -8.37 20.19
N ALA A 509 29.86 -8.56 19.90
CA ALA A 509 30.72 -9.48 20.65
C ALA A 509 30.68 -9.26 22.18
N THR A 510 30.71 -8.02 22.65
CA THR A 510 30.66 -7.72 24.10
C THR A 510 29.40 -8.26 24.75
N SER A 511 28.23 -7.95 24.17
CA SER A 511 26.94 -8.45 24.67
C SER A 511 26.82 -9.96 24.56
N ALA A 512 27.36 -10.56 23.50
CA ALA A 512 27.34 -12.00 23.28
C ALA A 512 28.19 -12.74 24.31
N ILE A 513 29.42 -12.27 24.55
CA ILE A 513 30.34 -12.84 25.54
C ILE A 513 29.77 -12.70 26.95
N ALA A 514 29.16 -11.56 27.28
CA ALA A 514 28.49 -11.35 28.56
C ALA A 514 27.29 -12.29 28.77
N THR A 515 26.71 -12.84 27.70
CA THR A 515 25.53 -13.70 27.75
C THR A 515 25.91 -15.17 27.73
N PHE A 516 26.77 -15.58 26.81
CA PHE A 516 27.06 -16.98 26.49
C PHE A 516 28.49 -17.41 26.83
N GLY A 517 29.34 -16.49 27.30
CA GLY A 517 30.78 -16.72 27.42
C GLY A 517 31.52 -16.61 26.09
N PRO A 518 32.85 -16.83 26.09
CA PRO A 518 33.66 -16.66 24.88
C PRO A 518 33.26 -17.66 23.77
N PRO A 519 33.22 -17.24 22.50
CA PRO A 519 32.97 -18.14 21.38
C PRO A 519 34.16 -19.09 21.16
N SER A 520 33.90 -20.28 20.61
CA SER A 520 34.95 -21.22 20.21
C SER A 520 35.71 -20.73 18.98
N SER A 521 35.04 -19.98 18.10
CA SER A 521 35.69 -19.31 16.97
C SER A 521 34.90 -18.10 16.48
N SER A 522 35.57 -17.21 15.75
CA SER A 522 34.94 -16.11 15.01
C SER A 522 35.42 -16.07 13.55
N ARG A 523 34.54 -15.63 12.65
CA ARG A 523 34.82 -15.47 11.22
C ARG A 523 34.18 -14.20 10.68
N GLN A 524 34.92 -13.46 9.87
CA GLN A 524 34.39 -12.33 9.11
C GLN A 524 33.94 -12.81 7.73
N ILE A 525 32.66 -12.63 7.40
CA ILE A 525 32.06 -12.99 6.10
C ILE A 525 31.43 -11.73 5.50
N GLY A 526 32.14 -11.10 4.56
CA GLY A 526 31.73 -9.80 4.03
C GLY A 526 31.65 -8.76 5.14
N GLN A 527 30.49 -8.13 5.31
CA GLN A 527 30.26 -7.14 6.38
C GLN A 527 29.91 -7.76 7.74
N TYR A 528 29.65 -9.07 7.79
CA TYR A 528 29.18 -9.75 8.99
C TYR A 528 30.34 -10.36 9.77
N GLU A 529 30.28 -10.24 11.09
CA GLU A 529 31.05 -11.08 12.00
C GLU A 529 30.15 -12.20 12.52
N VAL A 530 30.65 -13.43 12.42
CA VAL A 530 29.98 -14.63 12.92
C VAL A 530 30.76 -15.17 14.10
N LEU A 531 30.14 -15.21 15.27
CA LEU A 531 30.67 -15.83 16.49
C LEU A 531 30.02 -17.22 16.64
N ILE A 532 30.82 -18.25 16.93
CA ILE A 532 30.37 -19.65 16.95
C ILE A 532 30.65 -20.26 18.32
N TRP A 533 29.73 -21.08 18.83
CA TRP A 533 29.87 -21.83 20.07
C TRP A 533 29.70 -23.34 19.85
N ASP A 534 30.43 -24.12 20.64
CA ASP A 534 30.38 -25.59 20.62
C ASP A 534 29.22 -26.16 21.46
N HIS A 535 28.40 -25.28 22.05
CA HIS A 535 27.21 -25.60 22.84
C HIS A 535 26.02 -24.77 22.37
N GLY A 536 24.80 -25.21 22.71
CA GLY A 536 23.57 -24.48 22.38
C GLY A 536 23.42 -23.20 23.19
N LEU A 537 22.92 -22.15 22.55
CA LEU A 537 22.68 -20.84 23.12
C LEU A 537 21.23 -20.74 23.61
N ALA A 538 21.03 -20.34 24.86
CA ALA A 538 19.71 -20.07 25.43
C ALA A 538 19.54 -18.57 25.68
N THR A 539 18.56 -17.96 25.02
CA THR A 539 18.16 -16.57 25.30
C THR A 539 17.02 -16.55 26.31
N SER A 540 17.17 -15.75 27.37
CA SER A 540 16.07 -15.47 28.30
C SER A 540 15.06 -14.51 27.66
N GLY A 541 13.78 -14.70 28.04
CA GLY A 541 12.65 -13.88 27.61
C GLY A 541 12.43 -12.67 28.48
#